data_AF-I8IGU2-F1
#
_entry.id   AF-I8IGU2-F1
#
_cell.length_a   1.000
_cell.length_b   1.000
_cell.length_c   1.000
_cell.angle_alpha   90.00
_cell.angle_beta   90.00
_cell.angle_gamma   90.00
#
_symmetry.space_group_name_H-M   'P 1'
#
loop_
_entity.id
_entity.type
_entity.pdbx_description
1 polymer ?
#
loop_
_entity_poly.entity_id
_entity_poly.type
_entity_poly.pdbx_seq_one_letter_code
_entity_poly.pdbx_strand_id
1 'polypeptide(L)'
;MPVSRAPEFSEKIAIQDGREDGYWVSSFKFAETDKVPGVVASGLNSGKIEFLDNPRNTSADPNAWTVYQVAKLNTPVAVVPMDITQNGLMDIVVCHDFGDTMIQANMQGGHISWFENPGRDKLEQDVKWTQHYIGRWPAMHRLQAGYFTQR
;
A
#
# COMPACT_ATOMS: atom_id res chain seq x y z
N MET A 1 26.21 -27.38 19.29
CA MET A 1 25.76 -26.33 18.35
C MET A 1 24.34 -26.66 17.94
N PRO A 2 23.32 -25.83 18.21
CA PRO A 2 21.99 -26.08 17.66
C PRO A 2 22.05 -25.90 16.15
N VAL A 3 21.63 -26.90 15.40
CA VAL A 3 21.49 -26.80 13.94
C VAL A 3 20.22 -25.99 13.69
N SER A 4 20.36 -24.77 13.17
CA SER A 4 19.24 -23.96 12.72
C SER A 4 18.50 -24.70 11.61
N ARG A 5 17.29 -25.20 11.88
CA ARG A 5 16.40 -25.73 10.84
C ARG A 5 15.67 -24.57 10.18
N ALA A 6 15.54 -24.63 8.85
CA ALA A 6 14.69 -23.69 8.12
C ALA A 6 13.24 -23.81 8.63
N PRO A 7 12.49 -22.70 8.75
CA PRO A 7 11.09 -22.75 9.11
C PRO A 7 10.27 -23.42 8.00
N GLU A 8 9.18 -24.08 8.39
CA GLU A 8 8.19 -24.58 7.45
C GLU A 8 7.12 -23.52 7.20
N PHE A 9 6.67 -23.41 5.96
CA PHE A 9 5.51 -22.61 5.62
C PHE A 9 4.26 -23.47 5.77
N SER A 10 3.26 -22.96 6.48
CA SER A 10 1.95 -23.58 6.62
C SER A 10 1.19 -23.60 5.28
N GLU A 11 -0.06 -24.05 5.32
CA GLU A 11 -0.97 -23.99 4.18
C GLU A 11 -1.02 -22.59 3.54
N LYS A 12 -1.06 -22.58 2.21
CA LYS A 12 -1.16 -21.38 1.40
C LYS A 12 -2.56 -20.76 1.59
N ILE A 13 -2.61 -19.55 2.13
CA ILE A 13 -3.83 -18.74 2.18
C ILE A 13 -3.78 -17.75 1.00
N ALA A 14 -4.80 -17.78 0.15
CA ALA A 14 -5.00 -16.74 -0.85
C ALA A 14 -5.61 -15.50 -0.15
N ILE A 15 -4.86 -14.40 -0.11
CA ILE A 15 -5.33 -13.14 0.51
C ILE A 15 -6.39 -12.46 -0.37
N GLN A 16 -6.19 -12.51 -1.70
CA GLN A 16 -7.12 -12.00 -2.70
C GLN A 16 -6.87 -12.73 -4.02
N ASP A 17 -7.94 -13.25 -4.63
CA ASP A 17 -7.90 -13.88 -5.95
C ASP A 17 -8.57 -13.00 -7.01
N GLY A 18 -8.36 -13.31 -8.29
CA GLY A 18 -9.08 -12.67 -9.39
C GLY A 18 -8.71 -11.20 -9.63
N ARG A 19 -7.54 -10.75 -9.19
CA ARG A 19 -7.04 -9.40 -9.50
C ARG A 19 -6.92 -9.22 -11.01
N GLU A 20 -7.30 -8.03 -11.50
CA GLU A 20 -7.16 -7.64 -12.90
C GLU A 20 -5.68 -7.60 -13.34
N ASP A 21 -4.78 -7.25 -12.42
CA ASP A 21 -3.33 -7.18 -12.58
C ASP A 21 -2.59 -7.16 -11.23
N GLY A 22 -1.26 -7.03 -11.27
CA GLY A 22 -0.42 -6.87 -10.07
C GLY A 22 0.97 -6.32 -10.38
N TYR A 23 1.48 -5.44 -9.52
CA TYR A 23 2.81 -4.86 -9.64
C TYR A 23 3.51 -4.66 -8.29
N TRP A 24 2.81 -4.10 -7.29
CA TRP A 24 3.39 -3.81 -5.98
C TRP A 24 2.71 -4.62 -4.87
N VAL A 25 3.51 -5.05 -3.89
CA VAL A 25 3.03 -5.61 -2.63
C VAL A 25 3.99 -5.23 -1.51
N SER A 26 3.47 -4.79 -0.37
CA SER A 26 4.28 -4.55 0.82
C SER A 26 3.49 -4.76 2.10
N SER A 27 4.19 -5.11 3.18
CA SER A 27 3.59 -5.16 4.51
C SER A 27 3.12 -3.77 4.93
N PHE A 28 1.91 -3.67 5.46
CA PHE A 28 1.31 -2.41 5.86
C PHE A 28 0.67 -2.55 7.24
N LYS A 29 1.29 -1.95 8.25
CA LYS A 29 0.74 -1.92 9.61
C LYS A 29 -0.18 -0.72 9.73
N PHE A 30 -1.49 -0.94 9.66
CA PHE A 30 -2.48 0.13 9.48
C PHE A 30 -2.49 1.11 10.65
N ALA A 31 -2.39 0.60 11.88
CA ALA A 31 -2.22 1.41 13.09
C ALA A 31 -1.06 0.86 13.92
N GLU A 32 -0.41 1.73 14.70
CA GLU A 32 0.65 1.32 15.63
C GLU A 32 0.19 0.22 16.60
N THR A 33 -1.09 0.25 16.96
CA THR A 33 -1.75 -0.71 17.85
C THR A 33 -2.04 -2.08 17.22
N ASP A 34 -1.90 -2.24 15.89
CA ASP A 34 -2.11 -3.52 15.25
C ASP A 34 -1.09 -4.56 15.74
N LYS A 35 -1.54 -5.79 15.95
CA LYS A 35 -0.67 -6.89 16.41
C LYS A 35 0.12 -7.50 15.27
N VAL A 36 -0.46 -7.50 14.07
CA VAL A 36 0.15 -8.00 12.84
C VAL A 36 -0.10 -7.02 11.69
N PRO A 37 0.81 -6.91 10.71
CA PRO A 37 0.58 -6.07 9.56
C PRO A 37 -0.49 -6.66 8.65
N GLY A 38 -1.27 -5.79 8.01
CA GLY A 38 -1.95 -6.09 6.76
C GLY A 38 -1.00 -5.99 5.57
N VAL A 39 -1.59 -5.84 4.38
CA VAL A 39 -0.86 -5.72 3.13
C VAL A 39 -1.41 -4.52 2.36
N VAL A 40 -0.53 -3.77 1.71
CA VAL A 40 -0.94 -2.87 0.64
C VAL A 40 -0.49 -3.47 -0.69
N ALA A 41 -1.42 -3.54 -1.65
CA ALA A 41 -1.16 -4.06 -2.98
C ALA A 41 -1.63 -3.07 -4.04
N SER A 42 -0.93 -3.03 -5.17
CA SER A 42 -1.37 -2.24 -6.31
C SER A 42 -1.10 -2.91 -7.65
N GLY A 43 -1.92 -2.52 -8.62
CA GLY A 43 -1.78 -2.86 -10.03
C GLY A 43 -1.49 -1.62 -10.87
N LEU A 44 -0.59 -1.75 -11.84
CA LEU A 44 -0.21 -0.65 -12.73
C LEU A 44 -1.36 -0.25 -13.66
N ASN A 45 -2.00 -1.22 -14.29
CA ASN A 45 -3.03 -1.00 -15.31
C ASN A 45 -4.42 -0.81 -14.69
N SER A 46 -4.76 -1.58 -13.65
CA SER A 46 -6.03 -1.38 -12.94
C SER A 46 -6.04 -0.05 -12.20
N GLY A 47 -4.86 0.43 -11.81
CA GLY A 47 -4.68 1.66 -11.07
C GLY A 47 -5.14 1.58 -9.62
N LYS A 48 -5.56 0.40 -9.15
CA LYS A 48 -6.11 0.21 -7.79
C LYS A 48 -4.96 0.14 -6.79
N ILE A 49 -5.06 0.94 -5.73
CA ILE A 49 -4.23 0.83 -4.54
C ILE A 49 -5.16 0.36 -3.43
N GLU A 50 -4.88 -0.80 -2.88
CA GLU A 50 -5.77 -1.50 -1.97
C GLU A 50 -5.04 -1.85 -0.67
N PHE A 51 -5.72 -1.62 0.44
CA PHE A 51 -5.35 -2.13 1.75
C PHE A 51 -6.11 -3.44 2.01
N LEU A 52 -5.36 -4.52 2.21
CA LEU A 52 -5.87 -5.82 2.56
C LEU A 52 -5.65 -6.00 4.07
N ASP A 53 -6.75 -5.94 4.81
CA ASP A 53 -6.74 -5.94 6.26
C ASP A 53 -6.54 -7.36 6.81
N ASN A 54 -5.54 -7.50 7.69
CA ASN A 54 -5.21 -8.79 8.27
C ASN A 54 -6.28 -9.17 9.30
N PRO A 55 -7.04 -10.26 9.07
CA PRO A 55 -8.15 -10.61 9.95
C PRO A 55 -7.68 -10.95 11.36
N ARG A 56 -6.40 -11.29 11.58
CA ARG A 56 -5.89 -11.52 12.95
C ARG A 56 -5.90 -10.27 13.84
N ASN A 57 -6.14 -9.08 13.30
CA ASN A 57 -6.36 -7.87 14.08
C ASN A 57 -7.82 -7.68 14.51
N THR A 58 -8.79 -8.29 13.81
CA THR A 58 -10.24 -7.95 13.93
C THR A 58 -11.18 -9.16 13.98
N SER A 59 -10.71 -10.36 13.67
CA SER A 59 -11.48 -11.60 13.49
C SER A 59 -10.73 -12.82 14.04
N ALA A 60 -11.49 -13.85 14.41
CA ALA A 60 -10.95 -15.16 14.79
C ALA A 60 -10.66 -16.06 13.57
N ASP A 61 -11.28 -15.79 12.42
CA ASP A 61 -11.05 -16.55 11.18
C ASP A 61 -9.85 -15.97 10.41
N PRO A 62 -8.74 -16.73 10.27
CA PRO A 62 -7.55 -16.26 9.57
C PRO A 62 -7.74 -16.07 8.05
N ASN A 63 -8.86 -16.52 7.47
CA ASN A 63 -9.16 -16.39 6.04
C ASN A 63 -10.05 -15.17 5.71
N ALA A 64 -10.58 -14.47 6.71
CA ALA A 64 -11.55 -13.38 6.52
C ALA A 64 -10.92 -12.03 6.13
N TRP A 65 -9.96 -12.03 5.21
CA TRP A 65 -9.30 -10.81 4.73
C TRP A 65 -10.33 -9.88 4.09
N THR A 66 -10.32 -8.61 4.50
CA THR A 66 -11.17 -7.58 3.92
C THR A 66 -10.33 -6.62 3.10
N VAL A 67 -10.75 -6.31 1.88
CA VAL A 67 -10.05 -5.41 0.97
C VAL A 67 -10.72 -4.05 1.01
N TYR A 68 -9.95 -2.98 1.16
CA TYR A 68 -10.42 -1.59 1.11
C TYR A 68 -9.63 -0.84 0.04
N GLN A 69 -10.32 -0.11 -0.84
CA GLN A 69 -9.64 0.71 -1.84
C GLN A 69 -9.15 2.00 -1.21
N VAL A 70 -7.82 2.20 -1.18
CA VAL A 70 -7.20 3.44 -0.73
C VAL A 70 -7.40 4.52 -1.79
N ALA A 71 -7.09 4.18 -3.05
CA ALA A 71 -7.18 5.09 -4.19
C ALA A 71 -7.29 4.33 -5.52
N LYS A 72 -7.67 5.07 -6.56
CA LYS A 72 -7.55 4.63 -7.95
C LYS A 72 -6.84 5.72 -8.73
N LEU A 73 -5.64 5.41 -9.23
CA LEU A 73 -4.73 6.35 -9.90
C LEU A 73 -4.32 5.80 -11.26
N ASN A 74 -3.92 6.66 -12.19
CA ASN A 74 -3.36 6.19 -13.46
C ASN A 74 -1.94 5.68 -13.23
N THR A 75 -1.62 4.47 -13.70
CA THR A 75 -0.25 3.91 -13.69
C THR A 75 0.55 4.15 -12.38
N PRO A 76 0.02 3.75 -11.21
CA PRO A 76 0.74 3.84 -9.95
C PRO A 76 1.90 2.84 -9.93
N VAL A 77 3.03 3.22 -9.36
CA VAL A 77 4.24 2.39 -9.36
C VAL A 77 4.68 2.04 -7.95
N ALA A 78 5.33 2.97 -7.24
CA ALA A 78 5.81 2.72 -5.89
C ALA A 78 4.79 3.19 -4.85
N VAL A 79 4.59 2.36 -3.84
CA VAL A 79 3.70 2.61 -2.70
C VAL A 79 4.51 2.46 -1.42
N VAL A 80 4.54 3.49 -0.58
CA VAL A 80 5.34 3.50 0.66
C VAL A 80 4.52 4.00 1.84
N PRO A 81 4.53 3.26 2.97
CA PRO A 81 3.88 3.70 4.19
C PRO A 81 4.71 4.72 4.98
N MET A 82 4.03 5.69 5.62
CA MET A 82 4.61 6.57 6.64
C MET A 82 3.48 7.15 7.50
N ASP A 83 3.65 7.25 8.82
CA ASP A 83 2.77 8.05 9.66
C ASP A 83 3.15 9.54 9.49
N ILE A 84 2.48 10.21 8.54
CA ILE A 84 2.79 11.60 8.16
C ILE A 84 2.15 12.55 9.16
N THR A 85 0.93 12.22 9.61
CA THR A 85 0.15 13.03 10.55
C THR A 85 0.56 12.86 12.01
N GLN A 86 1.44 11.90 12.31
CA GLN A 86 1.93 11.58 13.66
C GLN A 86 0.80 11.21 14.63
N ASN A 87 -0.25 10.56 14.12
CA ASN A 87 -1.43 10.18 14.90
C ASN A 87 -1.46 8.67 15.22
N GLY A 88 -0.40 7.92 14.88
CA GLY A 88 -0.31 6.48 15.07
C GLY A 88 -1.04 5.66 13.99
N LEU A 89 -1.60 6.32 12.97
CA LEU A 89 -2.19 5.69 11.79
C LEU A 89 -1.22 5.83 10.62
N MET A 90 -0.97 4.73 9.93
CA MET A 90 -0.03 4.72 8.82
C MET A 90 -0.71 5.30 7.57
N ASP A 91 -0.16 6.37 7.02
CA ASP A 91 -0.57 6.94 5.74
C ASP A 91 0.17 6.26 4.58
N ILE A 92 -0.27 6.51 3.34
CA ILE A 92 0.32 5.89 2.14
C ILE A 92 0.79 6.97 1.18
N VAL A 93 2.06 6.89 0.74
CA VAL A 93 2.62 7.72 -0.33
C VAL A 93 2.70 6.90 -1.63
N VAL A 94 2.23 7.47 -2.74
CA VAL A 94 2.23 6.80 -4.05
C VAL A 94 2.83 7.72 -5.10
N CYS A 95 3.69 7.17 -5.97
CA CYS A 95 3.97 7.81 -7.26
C CYS A 95 3.09 7.23 -8.38
N HIS A 96 2.54 8.11 -9.21
CA HIS A 96 1.55 7.78 -10.21
C HIS A 96 1.67 8.65 -11.47
N ASP A 97 0.85 8.33 -12.48
CA ASP A 97 0.94 8.83 -13.84
C ASP A 97 2.34 8.58 -14.44
N PHE A 98 2.85 7.37 -14.27
CA PHE A 98 4.14 6.97 -14.86
C PHE A 98 4.07 6.92 -16.40
N GLY A 99 2.94 6.51 -16.95
CA GLY A 99 2.79 6.12 -18.36
C GLY A 99 2.78 4.60 -18.54
N ASP A 100 2.51 4.12 -19.76
CA ASP A 100 2.27 2.69 -19.98
C ASP A 100 3.55 1.86 -19.90
N THR A 101 4.66 2.43 -20.35
CA THR A 101 5.98 1.79 -20.41
C THR A 101 7.09 2.83 -20.23
N MET A 102 8.34 2.38 -20.05
CA MET A 102 9.49 3.30 -20.03
C MET A 102 9.67 4.10 -21.33
N ILE A 103 9.25 3.54 -22.47
CA ILE A 103 9.31 4.22 -23.78
C ILE A 103 8.17 5.24 -23.91
N GLN A 104 7.01 4.91 -23.34
CA GLN A 104 5.79 5.72 -23.35
C GLN A 104 5.56 6.37 -21.98
N ALA A 105 6.65 6.80 -21.34
CA ALA A 105 6.55 7.47 -20.04
C ALA A 105 5.81 8.80 -20.19
N ASN A 106 4.90 9.08 -19.27
CA ASN A 106 4.19 10.35 -19.25
C ASN A 106 5.10 11.44 -18.70
N MET A 107 5.63 12.27 -19.60
CA MET A 107 6.55 13.36 -19.26
C MET A 107 5.90 14.50 -18.46
N GLN A 108 4.57 14.55 -18.41
CA GLN A 108 3.85 15.49 -17.53
C GLN A 108 3.45 14.87 -16.19
N GLY A 109 3.50 13.54 -16.08
CA GLY A 109 3.14 12.79 -14.90
C GLY A 109 4.30 12.62 -13.92
N GLY A 110 4.39 11.41 -13.34
CA GLY A 110 5.29 11.11 -12.23
C GLY A 110 4.97 11.94 -10.98
N HIS A 111 3.66 12.12 -10.74
CA HIS A 111 3.14 12.79 -9.56
C HIS A 111 3.41 11.95 -8.32
N ILE A 112 3.54 12.63 -7.18
CA ILE A 112 3.69 12.04 -5.86
C ILE A 112 2.59 12.63 -4.99
N SER A 113 1.75 11.77 -4.44
CA SER A 113 0.66 12.14 -3.52
C SER A 113 0.71 11.23 -2.30
N TRP A 114 0.26 11.73 -1.15
CA TRP A 114 -0.03 10.90 0.00
C TRP A 114 -1.53 10.81 0.27
N PHE A 115 -1.94 9.72 0.91
CA PHE A 115 -3.32 9.37 1.20
C PHE A 115 -3.45 9.20 2.70
N GLU A 116 -4.30 10.03 3.29
CA GLU A 116 -4.51 10.11 4.72
C GLU A 116 -5.38 8.96 5.22
N ASN A 117 -4.85 8.23 6.21
CA ASN A 117 -5.56 7.13 6.82
C ASN A 117 -6.76 7.64 7.64
N PRO A 118 -8.01 7.29 7.28
CA PRO A 118 -9.19 7.86 7.93
C PRO A 118 -9.48 7.27 9.32
N GLY A 119 -8.80 6.18 9.68
CA GLY A 119 -9.16 5.33 10.81
C GLY A 119 -10.03 4.14 10.38
N ARG A 120 -9.89 3.01 11.08
CA ARG A 120 -10.51 1.73 10.71
C ARG A 120 -12.05 1.78 10.75
N ASP A 121 -12.59 2.58 11.65
CA ASP A 121 -14.02 2.85 11.84
C ASP A 121 -14.67 3.60 10.66
N LYS A 122 -13.85 4.24 9.82
CA LYS A 122 -14.31 4.99 8.64
C LYS A 122 -13.95 4.30 7.32
N LEU A 123 -13.44 3.07 7.36
CA LEU A 123 -13.17 2.30 6.16
C LEU A 123 -14.47 1.73 5.59
N GLU A 124 -14.77 2.12 4.35
CA GLU A 124 -15.90 1.62 3.58
C GLU A 124 -15.40 1.17 2.20
N GLN A 125 -16.11 0.25 1.55
CA GLN A 125 -15.67 -0.36 0.27
C GLN A 125 -15.47 0.67 -0.86
N ASP A 126 -16.27 1.73 -0.89
CA ASP A 126 -16.29 2.72 -1.96
C ASP A 126 -15.74 4.10 -1.57
N VAL A 127 -15.27 4.26 -0.33
CA VAL A 127 -14.73 5.53 0.17
C VAL A 127 -13.21 5.53 0.04
N LYS A 128 -12.72 6.43 -0.82
CA LYS A 128 -11.28 6.65 -1.01
C LYS A 128 -10.73 7.51 0.12
N TRP A 129 -9.45 7.29 0.42
CA TRP A 129 -8.73 8.10 1.40
C TRP A 129 -8.51 9.52 0.88
N THR A 130 -8.36 10.47 1.80
CA THR A 130 -8.14 11.88 1.43
C THR A 130 -6.76 12.01 0.80
N GLN A 131 -6.71 12.52 -0.44
CA GLN A 131 -5.47 12.70 -1.20
C GLN A 131 -4.86 14.07 -0.97
N HIS A 132 -3.54 14.09 -0.80
CA HIS A 132 -2.74 15.29 -0.62
C HIS A 132 -1.54 15.27 -1.57
N TYR A 133 -1.36 16.32 -2.37
CA TYR A 133 -0.28 16.38 -3.37
C TYR A 133 1.05 16.79 -2.74
N ILE A 134 2.14 16.11 -3.10
CA ILE A 134 3.50 16.43 -2.65
C ILE A 134 4.29 17.16 -3.74
N GLY A 135 4.32 16.60 -4.94
CA GLY A 135 5.17 17.09 -6.03
C GLY A 135 5.18 16.18 -7.24
N ARG A 136 6.08 16.43 -8.19
CA ARG A 136 6.24 15.58 -9.38
C ARG A 136 7.66 15.56 -9.89
N TRP A 137 8.00 14.45 -10.54
CA TRP A 137 9.19 14.32 -11.38
C TRP A 137 8.88 13.36 -12.54
N PRO A 138 9.18 13.71 -13.80
CA PRO A 138 8.86 12.85 -14.95
C PRO A 138 9.36 11.42 -14.75
N ALA A 139 8.52 10.44 -15.08
CA ALA A 139 8.80 9.01 -14.95
C ALA A 139 9.21 8.57 -13.52
N MET A 140 8.70 9.23 -12.47
CA MET A 140 8.91 8.81 -11.08
C MET A 140 8.50 7.34 -10.88
N HIS A 141 9.45 6.50 -10.45
CA HIS A 141 9.31 5.04 -10.44
C HIS A 141 9.56 4.41 -9.06
N ARG A 142 10.33 5.06 -8.18
CA ARG A 142 10.61 4.59 -6.82
C ARG A 142 10.68 5.76 -5.87
N LEU A 143 10.24 5.53 -4.64
CA LEU A 143 10.32 6.47 -3.53
C LEU A 143 10.53 5.69 -2.22
N GLN A 144 10.97 6.40 -1.19
CA GLN A 144 11.06 5.90 0.18
C GLN A 144 10.77 7.04 1.14
N ALA A 145 10.07 6.75 2.23
CA ALA A 145 9.80 7.68 3.31
C ALA A 145 10.75 7.41 4.48
N GLY A 146 11.13 8.46 5.19
CA GLY A 146 12.03 8.37 6.33
C GLY A 146 12.60 9.73 6.74
N TYR A 147 13.37 9.71 7.82
CA TYR A 147 13.99 10.89 8.39
C TYR A 147 15.43 11.02 7.87
N PHE A 148 15.59 11.61 6.68
CA PHE A 148 16.88 11.60 5.97
C PHE A 148 17.87 12.68 6.41
N THR A 149 17.37 13.82 6.88
CA THR A 149 18.19 15.02 7.14
C THR A 149 17.87 15.68 8.47
N GLN A 150 17.09 15.01 9.32
CA GLN A 150 16.65 15.53 10.60
C GLN A 150 17.73 15.25 11.66
N ARG A 151 17.90 16.17 12.60
CA ARG A 151 18.86 16.04 13.71
C ARG A 151 18.19 15.48 14.94
#